data_AF-A0A8T2M624-F1
#
_entry.id   AF-A0A8T2M624-F1
#
_cell.length_a   1.000
_cell.length_b   1.000
_cell.length_c   1.000
_cell.angle_alpha   90.00
_cell.angle_beta   90.00
_cell.angle_gamma   90.00
#
_symmetry.space_group_name_H-M   'P 1'
#
loop_
_entity.id
_entity.type
_entity.pdbx_description
1 polymer ?
#
loop_
_entity_poly.entity_id
_entity_poly.type
_entity_poly.pdbx_seq_one_letter_code
_entity_poly.pdbx_strand_id
1 'polypeptide(L)'
;GRFGDLIEFSYPIGFSHWGVYEGDGHVVHFAVGDESELQRRFRVHVLQKVFPSSGNILLGQTMIRREQLAQVPVPTGACIKISNSSHDCTASPATDMRRRLYGLLGEVLEYNLLTLNCEHFATFVRYGVAVCNQIPLHKDKEQRSATALFQEIIAKKTVSTK
;
A
#
# COMPACT_ATOMS: atom_id res chain seq x y z
N GLY A 1 -1.03 -2.80 17.68
CA GLY A 1 -2.06 -2.00 16.98
C GLY A 1 -3.43 -2.55 17.29
N ARG A 2 -4.46 -1.85 16.84
CA ARG A 2 -5.85 -2.30 16.73
C ARG A 2 -6.18 -2.53 15.26
N PHE A 3 -7.16 -3.37 14.97
CA PHE A 3 -7.61 -3.59 13.59
C PHE A 3 -7.90 -2.24 12.88
N GLY A 4 -7.35 -2.08 11.69
CA GLY A 4 -7.52 -0.87 10.87
C GLY A 4 -6.49 0.23 11.15
N ASP A 5 -5.57 0.05 12.09
CA ASP A 5 -4.45 0.99 12.28
C ASP A 5 -3.55 1.04 11.04
N LEU A 6 -3.19 2.25 10.61
CA LEU A 6 -2.16 2.44 9.58
C LEU A 6 -0.79 2.14 10.19
N ILE A 7 -0.12 1.15 9.62
CA ILE A 7 1.27 0.83 9.97
C ILE A 7 2.18 1.49 8.94
N GLU A 8 3.01 2.40 9.42
CA GLU A 8 4.02 3.07 8.63
C GLU A 8 5.39 2.47 8.93
N PHE A 9 6.04 1.95 7.89
CA PHE A 9 7.44 1.57 7.90
C PHE A 9 8.23 2.75 7.34
N SER A 10 8.68 3.64 8.23
CA SER A 10 9.36 4.87 7.86
C SER A 10 10.82 4.59 7.54
N TYR A 11 11.22 4.83 6.30
CA TYR A 11 12.59 4.58 5.85
C TYR A 11 13.46 5.84 6.03
N PRO A 12 14.77 5.68 6.32
CA PRO A 12 15.68 6.82 6.54
C PRO A 12 15.80 7.80 5.37
N ILE A 13 15.37 7.41 4.16
CA ILE A 13 15.47 8.20 2.93
C ILE A 13 14.26 9.10 2.66
N GLY A 14 13.34 9.25 3.63
CA GLY A 14 12.15 10.11 3.49
C GLY A 14 11.00 9.47 2.70
N PHE A 15 11.05 8.15 2.49
CA PHE A 15 9.96 7.34 1.95
C PHE A 15 9.42 6.43 3.05
N SER A 16 8.14 6.10 2.99
CA SER A 16 7.49 5.16 3.90
C SER A 16 6.72 4.10 3.13
N HIS A 17 6.89 2.85 3.55
CA HIS A 17 6.00 1.77 3.15
C HIS A 17 4.81 1.69 4.11
N TRP A 18 3.65 1.29 3.61
CA TRP A 18 2.39 1.35 4.35
C TRP A 18 1.64 0.02 4.30
N GLY A 19 0.96 -0.27 5.40
CA GLY A 19 0.04 -1.38 5.52
C GLY A 19 -1.05 -1.09 6.54
N VAL A 20 -2.00 -2.02 6.67
CA VAL A 20 -3.10 -1.96 7.63
C VAL A 20 -2.96 -3.11 8.60
N TYR A 21 -2.95 -2.80 9.90
CA TYR A 21 -2.92 -3.82 10.93
C TYR A 21 -4.24 -4.57 10.97
N GLU A 22 -4.16 -5.90 10.94
CA GLU A 22 -5.33 -6.76 10.91
C GLU A 22 -5.63 -7.38 12.29
N GLY A 23 -4.62 -7.54 13.13
CA GLY A 23 -4.71 -8.27 14.39
C GLY A 23 -3.60 -9.30 14.51
N ASP A 24 -3.35 -9.80 15.72
CA ASP A 24 -2.44 -10.94 15.99
C ASP A 24 -1.04 -10.81 15.37
N GLY A 25 -0.53 -9.58 15.29
CA GLY A 25 0.78 -9.30 14.71
C GLY A 25 0.82 -9.32 13.18
N HIS A 26 -0.32 -9.39 12.50
CA HIS A 26 -0.42 -9.38 11.05
C HIS A 26 -0.69 -7.98 10.50
N VAL A 27 -0.11 -7.73 9.33
CA VAL A 27 -0.33 -6.55 8.52
C VAL A 27 -0.70 -6.99 7.11
N VAL A 28 -1.67 -6.30 6.51
CA VAL A 28 -1.96 -6.45 5.08
C VAL A 28 -1.35 -5.24 4.38
N HIS A 29 -0.59 -5.49 3.33
CA HIS A 29 0.06 -4.44 2.56
C HIS A 29 0.24 -4.83 1.11
N PHE A 30 0.55 -3.85 0.27
CA PHE A 30 1.14 -4.12 -1.03
C PHE A 30 2.51 -4.75 -0.84
N ALA A 31 2.70 -5.92 -1.41
CA ALA A 31 4.00 -6.54 -1.43
C ALA A 31 4.38 -6.94 -2.84
N VAL A 32 5.68 -6.86 -3.10
CA VAL A 32 6.24 -7.40 -4.33
C VAL A 32 5.98 -8.90 -4.35
N GLY A 33 5.40 -9.39 -5.45
CA GLY A 33 5.31 -10.83 -5.70
C GLY A 33 6.69 -11.48 -5.76
N ASP A 34 6.72 -12.81 -5.87
CA ASP A 34 7.96 -13.57 -6.07
C ASP A 34 8.63 -13.10 -7.37
N GLU A 35 9.67 -12.28 -7.25
CA GLU A 35 10.36 -11.68 -8.39
C GLU A 35 11.51 -12.57 -8.86
N SER A 36 11.60 -12.76 -10.17
CA SER A 36 12.81 -13.29 -10.78
C SER A 36 13.95 -12.28 -10.69
N GLU A 37 15.20 -12.75 -10.57
CA GLU A 37 16.40 -11.91 -10.49
C GLU A 37 16.55 -10.89 -11.64
N LEU A 38 15.96 -11.18 -12.81
CA LEU A 38 15.95 -10.27 -13.96
C LEU A 38 15.04 -9.06 -13.74
N GLN A 39 13.86 -9.27 -13.13
CA GLN A 39 12.91 -8.21 -12.79
C GLN A 39 13.47 -7.29 -11.70
N ARG A 40 14.19 -7.88 -10.73
CA ARG A 40 14.93 -7.16 -9.69
C ARG A 40 16.00 -6.23 -10.27
N ARG A 41 16.78 -6.68 -11.27
CA ARG A 41 17.81 -5.85 -11.92
C ARG A 41 17.23 -4.74 -12.79
N PHE A 42 16.17 -5.03 -13.54
CA PHE A 42 15.48 -4.02 -14.36
C PHE A 42 14.86 -2.92 -13.49
N ARG A 43 14.30 -3.29 -12.34
CA ARG A 43 13.80 -2.35 -11.32
C ARG A 43 14.86 -1.35 -10.87
N VAL A 44 16.02 -1.83 -10.41
CA VAL A 44 17.13 -0.97 -9.95
C VAL A 44 17.54 0.04 -11.04
N HIS A 45 17.55 -0.41 -12.30
CA HIS A 45 18.02 0.40 -13.43
C HIS A 45 17.04 1.49 -13.86
N VAL A 46 15.73 1.21 -13.86
CA VAL A 46 14.70 2.22 -14.15
C VAL A 46 14.59 3.23 -13.01
N LEU A 47 14.74 2.78 -11.76
CA LEU A 47 14.65 3.63 -10.57
C LEU A 47 15.80 4.62 -10.45
N GLN A 48 17.03 4.23 -10.82
CA GLN A 48 18.17 5.14 -10.88
C GLN A 48 17.97 6.31 -11.86
N LYS A 49 17.14 6.15 -12.90
CA LYS A 49 16.90 7.22 -13.89
C LYS A 49 15.81 8.20 -13.47
N VAL A 50 14.85 7.77 -12.65
CA VAL A 50 13.72 8.62 -12.20
C VAL A 50 14.01 9.26 -10.85
N PHE A 51 14.74 8.58 -9.97
CA PHE A 51 15.17 9.07 -8.65
C PHE A 51 16.65 8.72 -8.42
N PRO A 52 17.60 9.58 -8.84
CA PRO A 52 19.03 9.26 -8.81
C PRO A 52 19.60 9.07 -7.39
N SER A 53 18.86 9.42 -6.34
CA SER A 53 19.30 9.38 -4.94
C SER A 53 18.43 8.52 -4.00
N SER A 54 17.40 7.82 -4.48
CA SER A 54 16.49 7.03 -3.63
C SER A 54 16.48 5.56 -4.04
N GLY A 55 17.17 4.74 -3.25
CA GLY A 55 17.33 3.31 -3.51
C GLY A 55 16.01 2.51 -3.52
N ASN A 56 15.93 1.57 -4.46
CA ASN A 56 15.12 0.35 -4.43
C ASN A 56 13.58 0.41 -4.34
N ILE A 57 12.94 1.47 -4.84
CA ILE A 57 11.49 1.61 -4.76
C ILE A 57 10.74 0.89 -5.91
N LEU A 58 10.32 -0.36 -5.67
CA LEU A 58 9.21 -1.14 -6.29
C LEU A 58 8.57 -0.66 -7.63
N LEU A 59 9.01 -1.21 -8.77
CA LEU A 59 8.31 -1.18 -10.07
C LEU A 59 8.08 -2.64 -10.51
N GLY A 60 6.96 -3.25 -10.12
CA GLY A 60 6.67 -4.66 -10.41
C GLY A 60 5.21 -5.01 -10.08
N GLN A 61 4.72 -6.15 -10.56
CA GLN A 61 3.42 -6.68 -10.12
C GLN A 61 3.48 -6.89 -8.61
N THR A 62 2.57 -6.23 -7.89
CA THR A 62 2.46 -6.37 -6.45
C THR A 62 1.17 -7.05 -6.10
N MET A 63 1.23 -7.95 -5.14
CA MET A 63 0.07 -8.59 -4.56
C MET A 63 -0.25 -7.92 -3.23
N ILE A 64 -1.52 -7.63 -2.98
CA ILE A 64 -1.98 -7.27 -1.64
C ILE A 64 -1.99 -8.54 -0.80
N ARG A 65 -1.05 -8.66 0.14
CA ARG A 65 -0.87 -9.88 0.95
C ARG A 65 -0.90 -9.59 2.43
N ARG A 66 -1.23 -10.63 3.19
CA ARG A 66 -1.11 -10.69 4.65
C ARG A 66 0.28 -11.21 4.99
N GLU A 67 0.97 -10.53 5.90
CA GLU A 67 2.30 -10.92 6.36
C GLU A 67 2.44 -10.65 7.87
N GLN A 68 3.29 -11.43 8.55
CA GLN A 68 3.64 -11.16 9.94
C GLN A 68 4.43 -9.85 9.98
N LEU A 69 4.10 -8.92 10.90
CA LEU A 69 4.77 -7.63 10.99
C LEU A 69 6.31 -7.76 11.13
N ALA A 70 6.76 -8.80 11.83
CA ALA A 70 8.17 -9.11 12.04
C ALA A 70 8.88 -9.70 10.79
N GLN A 71 8.13 -10.15 9.79
CA GLN A 71 8.66 -10.74 8.55
C GLN A 71 8.68 -9.75 7.39
N VAL A 72 7.98 -8.62 7.51
CA VAL A 72 7.97 -7.59 6.47
C VAL A 72 9.40 -7.08 6.26
N PRO A 73 9.98 -7.26 5.05
CA PRO A 73 11.35 -6.84 4.79
C PRO A 73 11.43 -5.31 4.73
N VAL A 74 12.25 -4.72 5.59
CA VAL A 74 12.50 -3.28 5.66
C VAL A 74 14.01 -2.99 5.65
N PRO A 75 14.44 -1.84 5.10
CA PRO A 75 15.85 -1.46 5.10
C PRO A 75 16.36 -1.23 6.53
N THR A 76 17.67 -1.41 6.72
CA THR A 76 18.34 -1.10 8.00
C THR A 76 18.06 0.33 8.43
N GLY A 77 17.69 0.52 9.70
CA GLY A 77 17.34 1.81 10.26
C GLY A 77 15.89 2.26 10.01
N ALA A 78 15.05 1.42 9.39
CA ALA A 78 13.62 1.68 9.30
C ALA A 78 12.94 1.64 10.69
N CYS A 79 11.97 2.52 10.89
CA CYS A 79 11.15 2.59 12.09
C CYS A 79 9.71 2.18 11.78
N ILE A 80 9.11 1.35 12.65
CA ILE A 80 7.69 0.94 12.54
C ILE A 80 6.87 1.77 13.52
N LYS A 81 5.82 2.45 13.04
CA LYS A 81 4.94 3.26 13.87
C LYS A 81 3.48 3.19 13.41
N ILE A 82 2.56 3.49 14.32
CA ILE A 82 1.13 3.64 14.01
C ILE A 82 0.89 5.11 13.62
N SER A 83 0.39 5.34 12.41
CA SER A 83 0.32 6.66 11.77
C SER A 83 -1.10 7.06 11.36
N ASN A 84 -2.05 6.88 12.27
CA ASN A 84 -3.49 7.10 12.02
C ASN A 84 -3.90 8.57 11.80
N SER A 85 -3.04 9.52 12.15
CA SER A 85 -3.30 10.97 12.09
C SER A 85 -2.47 11.66 11.00
N SER A 86 -1.78 10.89 10.15
CA SER A 86 -0.93 11.43 9.08
C SER A 86 -1.73 11.92 7.87
N HIS A 87 -3.03 11.63 7.84
CA HIS A 87 -3.97 12.02 6.78
C HIS A 87 -5.16 12.71 7.43
N ASP A 88 -5.53 13.89 6.93
CA ASP A 88 -6.68 14.67 7.42
C ASP A 88 -7.99 14.03 6.95
N CYS A 89 -8.28 12.83 7.47
CA CYS A 89 -9.37 11.97 7.06
C CYS A 89 -9.98 11.25 8.26
N THR A 90 -11.31 11.12 8.26
CA THR A 90 -12.04 10.40 9.31
C THR A 90 -12.03 8.90 9.05
N ALA A 91 -11.65 8.11 10.07
CA ALA A 91 -11.67 6.65 9.98
C ALA A 91 -13.10 6.13 9.72
N SER A 92 -13.24 5.17 8.80
CA SER A 92 -14.52 4.51 8.56
C SER A 92 -14.85 3.50 9.68
N PRO A 93 -16.11 3.06 9.80
CA PRO A 93 -16.47 1.96 10.68
C PRO A 93 -15.65 0.69 10.41
N ALA A 94 -15.41 -0.12 11.44
CA ALA A 94 -14.62 -1.35 11.33
C ALA A 94 -15.21 -2.35 10.32
N THR A 95 -16.53 -2.34 10.13
CA THR A 95 -17.23 -3.14 9.12
C THR A 95 -16.80 -2.77 7.70
N ASP A 96 -16.71 -1.48 7.39
CA ASP A 96 -16.27 -0.98 6.09
C ASP A 96 -14.78 -1.22 5.87
N MET A 97 -13.95 -0.98 6.88
CA MET A 97 -12.53 -1.29 6.81
C MET A 97 -12.31 -2.77 6.52
N ARG A 98 -13.07 -3.67 7.18
CA ARG A 98 -13.02 -5.12 6.95
C ARG A 98 -13.42 -5.49 5.53
N ARG A 99 -14.52 -4.94 5.03
CA ARG A 99 -14.99 -5.17 3.65
C ARG A 99 -13.93 -4.77 2.62
N ARG A 100 -13.29 -3.62 2.80
CA ARG A 100 -12.25 -3.12 1.89
C ARG A 100 -10.97 -3.95 1.98
N LEU A 101 -10.49 -4.22 3.19
CA LEU A 101 -9.28 -5.00 3.45
C LEU A 101 -9.37 -6.39 2.80
N TYR A 102 -10.44 -7.14 3.11
CA TYR A 102 -10.60 -8.51 2.61
C TYR A 102 -11.06 -8.58 1.16
N GLY A 103 -11.78 -7.58 0.66
CA GLY A 103 -12.13 -7.51 -0.76
C GLY A 103 -10.91 -7.35 -1.66
N LEU A 104 -9.86 -6.68 -1.18
CA LEU A 104 -8.63 -6.44 -1.93
C LEU A 104 -7.52 -7.47 -1.64
N LEU A 105 -7.66 -8.29 -0.60
CA LEU A 105 -6.67 -9.31 -0.27
C LEU A 105 -6.50 -10.30 -1.42
N GLY A 106 -5.25 -10.59 -1.77
CA GLY A 106 -4.85 -11.48 -2.86
C GLY A 106 -4.85 -10.83 -4.25
N GLU A 107 -5.30 -9.58 -4.38
CA GLU A 107 -5.30 -8.91 -5.69
C GLU A 107 -3.89 -8.62 -6.17
N VAL A 108 -3.62 -9.02 -7.42
CA VAL A 108 -2.40 -8.69 -8.13
C VAL A 108 -2.65 -7.44 -8.97
N LEU A 109 -1.94 -6.37 -8.65
CA LEU A 109 -2.07 -5.07 -9.30
C LEU A 109 -0.71 -4.63 -9.81
N GLU A 110 -0.70 -3.98 -10.96
CA GLU A 110 0.49 -3.29 -11.45
C GLU A 110 0.76 -2.10 -10.53
N TYR A 111 1.77 -2.25 -9.67
CA TYR A 111 2.14 -1.21 -8.74
C TYR A 111 2.69 -0.02 -9.51
N ASN A 112 2.07 1.13 -9.31
CA ASN A 112 2.59 2.37 -9.83
C ASN A 112 2.85 3.31 -8.66
N LEU A 113 4.13 3.57 -8.40
CA LEU A 113 4.53 4.43 -7.30
C LEU A 113 3.85 5.78 -7.29
N LEU A 114 3.51 6.32 -8.46
CA LEU A 114 2.95 7.65 -8.67
C LEU A 114 1.42 7.68 -8.71
N THR A 115 0.74 6.53 -8.77
CA THR A 115 -0.73 6.52 -8.95
C THR A 115 -1.48 5.40 -8.22
N LEU A 116 -0.79 4.34 -7.79
CA LEU A 116 -1.37 3.19 -7.11
C LEU A 116 -0.30 2.51 -6.24
N ASN A 117 -0.17 2.97 -5.00
CA ASN A 117 0.92 2.58 -4.11
C ASN A 117 0.43 2.04 -2.75
N CYS A 118 1.36 1.68 -1.87
CA CYS A 118 1.09 1.18 -0.51
C CYS A 118 0.23 2.13 0.35
N GLU A 119 0.49 3.44 0.27
CA GLU A 119 -0.23 4.45 1.05
C GLU A 119 -1.68 4.58 0.58
N HIS A 120 -1.91 4.61 -0.74
CA HIS A 120 -3.25 4.61 -1.34
C HIS A 120 -4.11 3.46 -0.85
N PHE A 121 -3.55 2.25 -0.81
CA PHE A 121 -4.28 1.09 -0.30
C PHE A 121 -4.60 1.24 1.17
N ALA A 122 -3.62 1.60 1.99
CA ALA A 122 -3.80 1.68 3.43
C ALA A 122 -4.83 2.76 3.81
N THR A 123 -4.75 3.94 3.18
CA THR A 123 -5.72 5.04 3.37
C THR A 123 -7.08 4.70 2.80
N PHE A 124 -7.18 4.03 1.65
CA PHE A 124 -8.46 3.56 1.12
C PHE A 124 -9.12 2.58 2.08
N VAL A 125 -8.36 1.62 2.61
CA VAL A 125 -8.88 0.64 3.58
C VAL A 125 -9.34 1.31 4.86
N ARG A 126 -8.64 2.32 5.38
CA ARG A 126 -9.02 2.99 6.64
C ARG A 126 -10.11 4.05 6.47
N TYR A 127 -10.00 4.90 5.47
CA TYR A 127 -10.82 6.11 5.29
C TYR A 127 -11.84 6.00 4.17
N GLY A 128 -11.64 5.09 3.20
CA GLY A 128 -12.49 4.95 2.01
C GLY A 128 -12.10 5.83 0.84
N VAL A 129 -11.06 6.62 1.01
CA VAL A 129 -10.43 7.44 -0.03
C VAL A 129 -8.95 7.13 -0.05
N ALA A 130 -8.41 6.92 -1.25
CA ALA A 130 -7.01 6.55 -1.47
C ALA A 130 -6.14 7.82 -1.53
N VAL A 131 -5.68 8.30 -0.38
CA VAL A 131 -4.82 9.49 -0.26
C VAL A 131 -3.34 9.07 -0.16
N CYS A 132 -2.44 9.88 -0.71
CA CYS A 132 -1.00 9.70 -0.59
C CYS A 132 -0.31 11.06 -0.39
N ASN A 133 0.51 11.17 0.66
CA ASN A 133 1.26 12.39 0.96
C ASN A 133 2.67 12.37 0.35
N GLN A 134 3.15 11.22 -0.10
CA GLN A 134 4.51 11.04 -0.63
C GLN A 134 4.71 11.56 -2.06
N ILE A 135 3.64 11.84 -2.80
CA ILE A 135 3.72 12.34 -4.18
C ILE A 135 3.28 13.82 -4.22
N PRO A 136 4.10 14.72 -4.78
CA PRO A 136 3.77 16.16 -4.82
C PRO A 136 2.84 16.56 -5.99
N LEU A 137 2.66 15.71 -7.00
CA LEU A 137 2.00 16.07 -8.27
C LEU A 137 0.66 15.34 -8.45
N HIS A 138 -0.35 16.06 -8.96
CA HIS A 138 -1.65 15.50 -9.38
C HIS A 138 -2.46 14.71 -8.32
N LYS A 139 -2.27 15.01 -7.03
CA LYS A 139 -2.92 14.36 -5.88
C LYS A 139 -4.41 14.05 -6.09
N ASP A 140 -5.19 15.03 -6.56
CA ASP A 140 -6.63 14.86 -6.78
C ASP A 140 -6.98 13.83 -7.88
N LYS A 141 -6.16 13.74 -8.93
CA LYS A 141 -6.39 12.82 -10.05
C LYS A 141 -5.99 11.41 -9.66
N GLU A 142 -4.85 11.28 -9.01
CA GLU A 142 -4.31 10.06 -8.43
C GLU A 142 -5.29 9.46 -7.41
N GLN A 143 -5.72 10.25 -6.42
CA GLN A 143 -6.67 9.83 -5.40
C GLN A 143 -7.96 9.30 -6.01
N ARG A 144 -8.55 10.05 -6.96
CA ARG A 144 -9.80 9.64 -7.63
C ARG A 144 -9.62 8.34 -8.40
N SER A 145 -8.54 8.23 -9.17
CA SER A 145 -8.25 7.03 -9.96
C SER A 145 -8.05 5.79 -9.08
N ALA A 146 -7.24 5.90 -8.03
CA ALA A 146 -6.97 4.79 -7.11
C ALA A 146 -8.22 4.39 -6.31
N THR A 147 -8.99 5.37 -5.83
CA THR A 147 -10.25 5.11 -5.11
C THR A 147 -11.24 4.37 -6.00
N ALA A 148 -11.43 4.84 -7.23
CA ALA A 148 -12.36 4.22 -8.19
C ALA A 148 -11.93 2.79 -8.53
N LEU A 149 -10.65 2.56 -8.79
CA LEU A 149 -10.11 1.24 -9.09
C LEU A 149 -10.37 0.23 -7.96
N PHE A 150 -10.06 0.60 -6.71
CA PHE A 150 -10.30 -0.30 -5.58
C PHE A 150 -11.79 -0.59 -5.36
N GLN A 151 -12.65 0.41 -5.54
CA GLN A 151 -14.10 0.21 -5.47
C GLN A 151 -14.59 -0.76 -6.56
N GLU A 152 -14.10 -0.61 -7.80
CA GLU A 152 -14.45 -1.47 -8.92
C GLU A 152 -14.04 -2.93 -8.67
N ILE A 153 -12.82 -3.17 -8.17
CA ILE A 153 -12.33 -4.51 -7.83
C ILE A 153 -13.24 -5.18 -6.78
N ILE A 154 -13.55 -4.47 -5.69
CA ILE A 154 -14.41 -4.99 -4.63
C ILE A 154 -15.83 -5.28 -5.16
N ALA A 155 -16.37 -4.39 -6.00
CA ALA A 155 -17.69 -4.56 -6.60
C ALA A 155 -17.76 -5.81 -7.49
N LYS A 156 -16.77 -6.01 -8.37
CA LYS A 156 -16.68 -7.19 -9.26
C LYS A 156 -16.64 -8.50 -8.47
N LYS A 157 -15.84 -8.56 -7.41
CA LYS A 157 -15.78 -9.75 -6.53
C LYS A 157 -17.11 -10.06 -5.86
N THR A 158 -17.79 -9.03 -5.36
CA THR A 158 -19.09 -9.18 -4.68
C THR A 158 -20.17 -9.77 -5.62
N VAL A 159 -20.11 -9.44 -6.92
CA VAL A 159 -21.02 -9.98 -7.93
C VAL A 159 -20.67 -11.42 -8.30
N SER A 160 -19.38 -11.77 -8.38
CA SER A 160 -18.94 -13.13 -8.76
C SER A 160 -19.20 -14.20 -7.68
N THR A 161 -19.49 -13.80 -6.44
CA THR A 161 -19.79 -14.71 -5.31
C THR A 161 -21.29 -14.92 -5.07
N LYS A 162 -22.16 -14.39 -5.94
CA LYS A 162 -23.61 -14.62 -5.92
C LYS A 162 -24.00 -15.56 -7.04
#